data_AF-A0A1Q4HM21-F1
#
_entry.id   AF-A0A1Q4HM21-F1
#
_cell.length_a   1.000
_cell.length_b   1.000
_cell.length_c   1.000
_cell.angle_alpha   90.00
_cell.angle_beta   90.00
_cell.angle_gamma   90.00
#
_symmetry.space_group_name_H-M   'P 1'
#
loop_
_entity.id
_entity.type
_entity.pdbx_description
1 polymer ?
#
loop_
_entity_poly.entity_id
_entity_poly.type
_entity_poly.pdbx_seq_one_letter_code
_entity_poly.pdbx_strand_id
1 'polypeptide(L)'
;MINMSARLDALAPTVLSLFRLVFGFLFTAFGTSKMFGWPIAMAQPLGGWPGWYAGLIELVAGLLIMVGLFTRAAAFVASGSMAVAYFWQHQPLGLWPIVPPEYGGNGGLSPILFCFGFLLLVFAGPGPYSLDRLRSRTPEAGQ
;
A
#
# COMPACT_ATOMS: atom_id res chain seq x y z
N MET A 1 31.52 -11.99 19.84
CA MET A 1 30.09 -12.30 19.55
C MET A 1 29.51 -11.14 18.79
N ILE A 2 29.07 -11.33 17.54
CA ILE A 2 28.44 -10.25 16.78
C ILE A 2 27.08 -9.96 17.44
N ASN A 3 26.84 -8.71 17.80
CA ASN A 3 25.62 -8.25 18.46
C ASN A 3 24.42 -8.43 17.50
N MET A 4 23.38 -9.17 17.93
CA MET A 4 22.19 -9.43 17.13
C MET A 4 21.50 -8.15 16.67
N SER A 5 21.41 -7.15 17.54
CA SER A 5 20.77 -5.86 17.24
C SER A 5 21.46 -5.15 16.07
N ALA A 6 22.80 -5.14 16.05
CA ALA A 6 23.56 -4.53 14.97
C ALA A 6 23.31 -5.18 13.60
N ARG A 7 23.04 -6.50 13.56
CA ARG A 7 22.68 -7.19 12.32
C ARG A 7 21.27 -6.82 11.85
N LEU A 8 20.32 -6.68 12.76
CA LEU A 8 18.95 -6.30 12.44
C LEU A 8 18.89 -4.85 11.90
N ASP A 9 19.61 -3.93 12.54
CA ASP A 9 19.69 -2.54 12.10
C ASP A 9 20.30 -2.40 10.70
N ALA A 10 21.35 -3.17 10.42
CA ALA A 10 21.98 -3.21 9.09
C ALA A 10 21.05 -3.74 7.99
N LEU A 11 20.12 -4.64 8.33
CA LEU A 11 19.15 -5.24 7.40
C LEU A 11 17.86 -4.42 7.25
N ALA A 12 17.59 -3.48 8.17
CA ALA A 12 16.35 -2.69 8.17
C ALA A 12 16.02 -2.04 6.81
N PRO A 13 16.98 -1.45 6.05
CA PRO A 13 16.69 -0.90 4.73
C PRO A 13 16.23 -1.97 3.72
N THR A 14 16.87 -3.14 3.74
CA THR A 14 16.50 -4.28 2.88
C THR A 14 15.10 -4.78 3.22
N VAL A 15 14.79 -4.94 4.52
CA VAL A 15 13.47 -5.35 5.00
C VAL A 15 12.41 -4.31 4.65
N LEU A 16 12.72 -3.02 4.66
CA LEU A 16 11.80 -1.97 4.20
C LEU A 16 11.43 -2.13 2.71
N SER A 17 12.38 -2.57 1.87
CA SER A 17 12.09 -2.85 0.46
C SER A 17 11.17 -4.07 0.29
N LEU A 18 11.35 -5.10 1.12
CA LEU A 18 10.46 -6.25 1.16
C LEU A 18 9.07 -5.87 1.66
N PHE A 19 8.98 -5.07 2.72
CA PHE A 19 7.71 -4.53 3.23
C PHE A 19 6.97 -3.79 2.13
N ARG A 20 7.66 -2.88 1.43
CA ARG A 20 7.13 -2.13 0.29
C ARG A 20 6.60 -3.05 -0.82
N LEU A 21 7.38 -4.07 -1.19
CA LEU A 21 6.99 -5.06 -2.20
C LEU A 21 5.69 -5.79 -1.79
N VAL A 22 5.62 -6.30 -0.57
CA VAL A 22 4.47 -7.08 -0.07
C VAL A 22 3.21 -6.21 0.02
N PHE A 23 3.32 -5.01 0.60
CA PHE A 23 2.17 -4.09 0.71
C PHE A 23 1.70 -3.62 -0.67
N GLY A 24 2.62 -3.27 -1.56
CA GLY A 24 2.28 -2.90 -2.93
C GLY A 24 1.62 -4.03 -3.71
N PHE A 25 2.11 -5.26 -3.56
CA PHE A 25 1.52 -6.46 -4.18
C PHE A 25 0.08 -6.71 -3.69
N LEU A 26 -0.14 -6.73 -2.36
CA LEU A 26 -1.47 -6.98 -1.81
C LEU A 26 -2.48 -5.91 -2.23
N PHE A 27 -2.06 -4.64 -2.24
CA PHE A 27 -2.91 -3.54 -2.69
C PHE A 27 -3.22 -3.63 -4.18
N THR A 28 -2.23 -4.00 -4.99
CA THR A 28 -2.42 -4.32 -6.42
C THR A 28 -3.45 -5.43 -6.59
N ALA A 29 -3.39 -6.50 -5.79
CA ALA A 29 -4.33 -7.62 -5.88
C ALA A 29 -5.78 -7.22 -5.52
N PHE A 30 -5.97 -6.30 -4.56
CA PHE A 30 -7.29 -5.70 -4.32
C PHE A 30 -7.77 -4.89 -5.54
N GLY A 31 -6.86 -4.08 -6.11
CA GLY A 31 -7.14 -3.31 -7.32
C GLY A 31 -7.51 -4.19 -8.51
N THR A 32 -6.76 -5.26 -8.78
CA THR A 32 -7.08 -6.21 -9.87
C THR A 32 -8.40 -6.92 -9.62
N SER A 33 -8.71 -7.26 -8.36
CA SER A 33 -9.99 -7.91 -8.03
C SER A 33 -11.17 -6.96 -8.30
N LYS A 34 -11.02 -5.66 -8.03
CA LYS A 34 -12.03 -4.64 -8.31
C LYS A 34 -12.13 -4.24 -9.78
N MET A 35 -11.02 -4.25 -10.52
CA MET A 35 -10.96 -3.82 -11.92
C MET A 35 -11.28 -4.95 -12.91
N PHE A 36 -10.85 -6.16 -12.61
CA PHE A 36 -10.89 -7.30 -13.53
C PHE A 36 -11.62 -8.52 -12.97
N GLY A 37 -12.01 -8.52 -11.69
CA GLY A 37 -12.63 -9.68 -11.05
C GLY A 37 -11.66 -10.84 -10.80
N TRP A 38 -10.35 -10.56 -10.75
CA TRP A 38 -9.30 -11.56 -10.54
C TRP A 38 -8.20 -11.03 -9.59
N PRO A 39 -7.65 -11.83 -8.67
CA PRO A 39 -7.90 -13.26 -8.46
C PRO A 39 -9.22 -13.60 -7.74
N ILE A 40 -9.88 -12.60 -7.14
CA ILE A 40 -11.19 -12.77 -6.49
C ILE A 40 -12.26 -12.03 -7.30
N ALA A 41 -13.40 -12.67 -7.51
CA ALA A 41 -14.54 -12.11 -8.26
C ALA A 41 -15.23 -10.97 -7.48
N MET A 42 -14.62 -9.78 -7.50
CA MET A 42 -15.09 -8.55 -6.83
C MET A 42 -15.20 -7.37 -7.81
N ALA A 43 -15.36 -7.65 -9.10
CA ALA A 43 -15.38 -6.66 -10.15
C ALA A 43 -16.43 -5.57 -9.87
N GLN A 44 -16.01 -4.31 -9.96
CA GLN A 44 -16.87 -3.16 -9.76
C GLN A 44 -17.41 -2.68 -11.11
N PRO A 45 -18.66 -2.20 -11.18
CA PRO A 45 -19.20 -1.59 -12.38
C PRO A 45 -18.30 -0.45 -12.87
N LEU A 46 -18.06 -0.37 -14.19
CA LEU A 46 -17.18 0.63 -14.77
C LEU A 46 -17.67 2.05 -14.46
N GLY A 47 -16.82 2.87 -13.85
CA GLY A 47 -17.16 4.23 -13.40
C GLY A 47 -18.04 4.29 -12.15
N GLY A 48 -18.37 3.15 -11.53
CA GLY A 48 -19.22 3.06 -10.34
C GLY A 48 -18.55 3.68 -9.10
N TRP A 49 -19.22 4.64 -8.49
CA TRP A 49 -18.75 5.28 -7.27
C TRP A 49 -19.14 4.47 -6.01
N PRO A 50 -18.27 4.35 -4.98
CA PRO A 50 -16.84 4.70 -4.97
C PRO A 50 -15.92 3.55 -5.44
N GLY A 51 -16.47 2.34 -5.57
CA GLY A 51 -15.70 1.10 -5.69
C GLY A 51 -14.76 1.02 -6.89
N TRP A 52 -15.18 1.54 -8.05
CA TRP A 52 -14.34 1.52 -9.25
C TRP A 52 -13.12 2.43 -9.10
N TYR A 53 -13.30 3.64 -8.58
CA TYR A 53 -12.19 4.56 -8.34
C TYR A 53 -11.25 4.05 -7.24
N ALA A 54 -11.78 3.41 -6.20
CA ALA A 54 -10.95 2.75 -5.19
C ALA A 54 -10.07 1.66 -5.82
N GLY A 55 -10.64 0.79 -6.66
CA GLY A 55 -9.88 -0.25 -7.34
C GLY A 55 -8.83 0.29 -8.32
N LEU A 56 -9.12 1.40 -9.00
CA LEU A 56 -8.15 2.07 -9.88
C LEU A 56 -6.96 2.64 -9.08
N ILE A 57 -7.24 3.31 -7.95
CA ILE A 57 -6.20 3.82 -7.05
C ILE A 57 -5.36 2.67 -6.49
N GLU A 58 -6.02 1.60 -6.04
CA GLU A 58 -5.38 0.40 -5.51
C GLU A 58 -4.43 -0.26 -6.51
N LEU A 59 -4.88 -0.39 -7.76
CA LEU A 59 -4.08 -0.97 -8.83
C LEU A 59 -2.87 -0.09 -9.16
N VAL A 60 -3.09 1.20 -9.45
CA VAL A 60 -2.03 2.09 -9.92
C VAL A 60 -1.03 2.40 -8.80
N ALA A 61 -1.52 2.83 -7.63
CA ALA A 61 -0.63 3.13 -6.51
C ALA A 61 0.04 1.87 -5.98
N GLY A 62 -0.67 0.72 -5.97
CA GLY A 62 -0.10 -0.57 -5.59
C GLY A 62 1.08 -0.95 -6.47
N LEU A 63 0.95 -0.86 -7.79
CA LEU A 63 2.03 -1.17 -8.73
C LEU A 63 3.22 -0.22 -8.56
N LEU A 64 2.97 1.10 -8.47
CA LEU A 64 4.02 2.11 -8.25
C LEU A 64 4.78 1.85 -6.95
N ILE A 65 4.05 1.60 -5.86
CA ILE A 65 4.64 1.24 -4.56
C ILE A 65 5.41 -0.06 -4.69
N MET A 66 4.86 -1.10 -5.32
CA MET A 66 5.47 -2.44 -5.45
C MET A 66 6.79 -2.45 -6.22
N VAL A 67 6.97 -1.58 -7.22
CA VAL A 67 8.26 -1.45 -7.93
C VAL A 67 9.16 -0.38 -7.30
N GLY A 68 8.62 0.43 -6.40
CA GLY A 68 9.35 1.50 -5.73
C GLY A 68 9.60 2.68 -6.67
N LEU A 69 8.55 3.09 -7.38
CA LEU A 69 8.54 4.23 -8.29
C LEU A 69 7.62 5.33 -7.75
N PHE A 70 8.14 6.55 -7.60
CA PHE A 70 7.47 7.66 -6.95
C PHE A 70 6.91 7.28 -5.57
N THR A 71 7.67 6.50 -4.81
CA THR A 71 7.15 5.72 -3.67
C THR A 71 6.46 6.61 -2.63
N ARG A 72 7.05 7.76 -2.29
CA ARG A 72 6.48 8.67 -1.28
C ARG A 72 5.15 9.27 -1.73
N ALA A 73 5.05 9.66 -3.00
CA ALA A 73 3.83 10.25 -3.56
C ALA A 73 2.73 9.19 -3.71
N ALA A 74 3.05 8.02 -4.27
CA ALA A 74 2.10 6.93 -4.41
C ALA A 74 1.61 6.42 -3.04
N ALA A 75 2.50 6.30 -2.05
CA ALA A 75 2.15 5.92 -0.70
C ALA A 75 1.28 6.95 0.02
N PHE A 76 1.48 8.25 -0.22
CA PHE A 76 0.63 9.30 0.34
C PHE A 76 -0.81 9.19 -0.18
N VAL A 77 -0.98 9.02 -1.50
CA VAL A 77 -2.29 8.83 -2.11
C VAL A 77 -2.96 7.55 -1.62
N ALA A 78 -2.22 6.43 -1.59
CA ALA A 78 -2.73 5.15 -1.12
C ALA A 78 -3.14 5.23 0.37
N SER A 79 -2.32 5.85 1.21
CA SER A 79 -2.63 6.08 2.63
C SER A 79 -3.91 6.90 2.80
N GLY A 80 -4.03 8.04 2.11
CA GLY A 80 -5.22 8.89 2.13
C GLY A 80 -6.48 8.16 1.66
N SER A 81 -6.38 7.37 0.58
CA SER A 81 -7.52 6.60 0.07
C SER A 81 -8.04 5.58 1.09
N MET A 82 -7.14 4.96 1.86
CA MET A 82 -7.51 3.99 2.91
C MET A 82 -8.04 4.66 4.17
N ALA A 83 -7.56 5.86 4.51
CA ALA A 83 -8.18 6.68 5.54
C ALA A 83 -9.63 7.03 5.17
N VAL A 84 -9.87 7.49 3.94
CA VAL A 84 -11.23 7.76 3.43
C VAL A 84 -12.08 6.50 3.44
N ALA A 85 -11.55 5.37 2.97
CA ALA A 85 -12.26 4.09 3.01
C ALA A 85 -12.67 3.72 4.44
N TYR A 86 -11.77 3.87 5.42
CA TYR A 86 -12.08 3.57 6.81
C TYR A 86 -13.20 4.47 7.34
N PHE A 87 -13.03 5.79 7.28
CA PHE A 87 -13.99 6.72 7.89
C PHE A 87 -15.33 6.79 7.16
N TRP A 88 -15.35 6.55 5.85
CA TRP A 88 -16.57 6.64 5.06
C TRP A 88 -17.28 5.29 4.90
N GLN A 89 -16.56 4.21 4.62
CA GLN A 89 -17.18 2.92 4.30
C GLN A 89 -17.24 1.98 5.50
N HIS A 90 -16.28 2.04 6.42
CA HIS A 90 -16.21 1.11 7.55
C HIS A 90 -16.76 1.71 8.84
N GLN A 91 -16.27 2.85 9.32
CA GLN A 91 -16.68 3.44 10.60
C GLN A 91 -18.19 3.55 10.83
N PRO A 92 -19.04 3.87 9.84
CA PRO A 92 -20.49 3.91 10.04
C PRO A 92 -21.13 2.54 10.36
N LEU A 93 -20.45 1.43 10.06
CA LEU A 93 -20.98 0.07 10.26
C LEU A 93 -20.83 -0.43 11.70
N GLY A 94 -19.95 0.17 12.51
CA GLY A 94 -19.71 -0.27 13.88
C GLY A 94 -18.45 0.33 14.51
N LEU A 95 -18.33 0.23 15.83
CA LEU A 95 -17.22 0.84 16.57
C LEU A 95 -15.90 0.08 16.36
N TRP A 96 -15.94 -1.26 16.42
CA TRP A 96 -14.75 -2.09 16.44
C TRP A 96 -14.34 -2.57 15.04
N PRO A 97 -13.07 -2.35 14.61
CA PRO A 97 -12.66 -2.65 13.25
C PRO A 97 -12.16 -4.08 13.00
N ILE A 98 -12.03 -4.87 14.06
CA ILE A 98 -11.32 -6.15 14.06
C ILE A 98 -12.08 -7.30 13.39
N VAL A 99 -13.41 -7.20 13.28
CA VAL A 99 -14.26 -8.23 12.67
C VAL A 99 -15.26 -7.60 11.69
N PRO A 100 -15.74 -8.35 10.68
CA PRO A 100 -16.79 -7.90 9.77
C PRO A 100 -18.14 -7.58 10.44
N PRO A 101 -19.07 -6.91 9.73
CA PRO A 101 -20.42 -6.63 10.19
C PRO A 101 -21.20 -7.87 10.64
N GLU A 102 -20.99 -9.04 10.01
CA GLU A 102 -21.64 -10.28 10.41
C GLU A 102 -21.31 -10.74 11.85
N TYR A 103 -20.24 -10.23 12.45
CA TYR A 103 -19.83 -10.50 13.84
C TYR A 103 -19.96 -9.26 14.75
N GLY A 104 -20.63 -8.19 14.30
CA GLY A 104 -20.84 -6.97 15.08
C GLY A 104 -19.69 -5.95 15.05
N GLY A 105 -18.71 -6.12 14.15
CA GLY A 105 -17.67 -5.13 13.89
C GLY A 105 -17.92 -4.34 12.61
N ASN A 106 -16.93 -3.58 12.15
CA ASN A 106 -17.03 -2.77 10.94
C ASN A 106 -16.15 -3.26 9.76
N GLY A 107 -15.34 -4.30 9.96
CA GLY A 107 -14.46 -4.87 8.93
C GLY A 107 -13.32 -3.96 8.46
N GLY A 108 -13.05 -2.86 9.15
CA GLY A 108 -12.10 -1.82 8.74
C GLY A 108 -10.63 -2.09 9.07
N LEU A 109 -10.28 -3.29 9.54
CA LEU A 109 -8.91 -3.66 9.88
C LEU A 109 -7.93 -3.45 8.71
N SER A 110 -8.28 -3.91 7.51
CA SER A 110 -7.40 -3.79 6.34
C SER A 110 -7.18 -2.32 5.92
N PRO A 111 -8.21 -1.44 5.80
CA PRO A 111 -7.99 -0.01 5.61
C PRO A 111 -7.02 0.62 6.60
N ILE A 112 -7.13 0.30 7.90
CA ILE A 112 -6.22 0.84 8.93
C ILE A 112 -4.78 0.39 8.65
N LEU A 113 -4.57 -0.91 8.42
CA LEU A 113 -3.23 -1.48 8.23
C LEU A 113 -2.56 -0.92 6.97
N PHE A 114 -3.30 -0.82 5.85
CA PHE A 114 -2.77 -0.20 4.63
C PHE A 114 -2.53 1.29 4.82
N CYS A 115 -3.44 2.02 5.48
CA CYS A 115 -3.29 3.44 5.74
C CYS A 115 -1.97 3.75 6.44
N PHE A 116 -1.71 3.09 7.58
CA PHE A 116 -0.50 3.32 8.36
C PHE A 116 0.75 2.67 7.74
N GLY A 117 0.62 1.53 7.06
CA GLY A 117 1.72 0.92 6.34
C GLY A 117 2.23 1.79 5.20
N PHE A 118 1.33 2.41 4.43
CA PHE A 118 1.70 3.38 3.41
C PHE A 118 2.18 4.70 4.00
N LEU A 119 1.56 5.18 5.09
CA LEU A 119 2.05 6.37 5.79
C LEU A 119 3.50 6.19 6.25
N LEU A 120 3.87 5.01 6.76
CA LEU A 120 5.26 4.69 7.10
C LEU A 120 6.19 4.84 5.87
N LEU A 121 5.78 4.35 4.69
CA LEU A 121 6.56 4.48 3.46
C LEU A 121 6.69 5.94 2.98
N VAL A 122 5.71 6.80 3.27
CA VAL A 122 5.82 8.25 3.01
C VAL A 122 7.03 8.82 3.74
N PHE A 123 7.30 8.40 4.98
CA PHE A 123 8.41 8.94 5.78
C PHE A 123 9.71 8.16 5.59
N ALA A 124 9.66 6.83 5.67
CA ALA A 124 10.80 5.93 5.55
C ALA A 124 11.40 5.90 4.13
N GLY A 125 10.59 6.18 3.10
CA GLY A 125 11.02 6.24 1.71
C GLY A 125 11.09 4.87 1.01
N PRO A 126 11.73 4.82 -0.17
CA PRO A 126 11.58 3.71 -1.12
C PRO A 126 12.43 2.46 -0.81
N GLY A 127 13.43 2.57 0.07
CA GLY A 127 14.42 1.52 0.33
C GLY A 127 15.50 1.37 -0.77
N PRO A 128 16.55 0.56 -0.51
CA PRO A 128 17.65 0.30 -1.43
C PRO A 128 17.26 -0.45 -2.71
N TYR A 129 16.22 -1.29 -2.68
CA TYR A 129 15.76 -1.99 -3.87
C TYR A 129 14.52 -1.27 -4.42
N SER A 130 14.71 -0.20 -5.17
CA SER A 130 13.62 0.61 -5.73
C SER A 130 14.02 1.23 -7.07
N LEU A 131 13.05 1.41 -7.97
CA LEU A 131 13.26 2.11 -9.24
C LEU A 131 13.62 3.60 -9.01
N ASP A 132 13.12 4.22 -7.94
CA ASP A 132 13.49 5.57 -7.52
C ASP A 132 15.02 5.71 -7.33
N ARG A 133 15.65 4.71 -6.69
CA ARG A 133 17.11 4.71 -6.51
C ARG A 133 17.88 4.47 -7.79
N LEU A 134 17.34 3.70 -8.74
CA LEU A 134 17.96 3.54 -10.06
C LEU A 134 17.93 4.86 -10.85
N ARG A 135 16.81 5.61 -10.78
CA ARG A 135 16.70 6.93 -11.41
C ARG A 135 17.67 7.96 -10.85
N SER A 136 17.82 7.99 -9.52
CA SER A 136 18.75 8.92 -8.85
C SER A 136 20.23 8.54 -9.03
N ARG A 137 20.53 7.38 -9.61
CA ARG A 137 21.89 6.88 -9.88
C ARG A 137 22.36 7.12 -11.31
N THR A 138 21.54 7.74 -12.15
CA THR A 138 21.98 8.11 -13.51
C THR A 138 23.20 9.03 -13.37
N PRO A 139 24.39 8.61 -13.83
CA PRO A 139 25.57 9.47 -13.84
C PRO A 139 25.26 10.69 -14.71
N GLU A 140 25.65 11.87 -14.27
CA GLU A 140 25.83 12.99 -15.21
C GLU A 140 26.75 12.49 -16.32
N ALA A 141 26.20 12.34 -17.52
CA ALA A 141 27.00 12.11 -18.70
C ALA A 141 27.77 13.40 -18.98
N GLY A 142 28.99 13.48 -18.44
CA GLY A 142 30.09 14.34 -18.87
C GLY A 142 29.88 15.86 -18.82
N GLN A 143 30.54 16.49 -17.84
CA GLN A 143 31.25 17.77 -18.04
C GLN A 143 32.61 17.68 -17.35
#